data_AF-A0A966PSA3-F1
#
_entry.id   AF-A0A966PSA3-F1
#
_cell.length_a   1.000
_cell.length_b   1.000
_cell.length_c   1.000
_cell.angle_alpha   90.00
_cell.angle_beta   90.00
_cell.angle_gamma   90.00
#
_symmetry.space_group_name_H-M   'P 1'
#
loop_
_entity.id
_entity.type
_entity.pdbx_description
1 polymer ?
#
loop_
_entity_poly.entity_id
_entity_poly.type
_entity_poly.pdbx_seq_one_letter_code
_entity_poly.pdbx_strand_id
1 'polypeptide(L)'
;MAWITYSKTELVTAEITEERCANDVKLVEAKTLILQWSGDKNDTVTLAKARRDTDDNVVSLQELHLNSRAYRKLVESVFERCERGAQILSRELSRRISVAPQERRLARYQP
;
A
#
# COMPACT_ATOMS: atom_id res chain seq x y z
N MET A 1 6.71 20.00 -6.46
CA MET A 1 6.14 19.13 -5.40
C MET A 1 4.83 18.44 -5.79
N ALA A 2 4.21 18.74 -6.95
CA ALA A 2 2.93 18.13 -7.35
C ALA A 2 2.96 16.59 -7.47
N TRP A 3 4.07 15.99 -7.92
CA TRP A 3 4.19 14.54 -8.04
C TRP A 3 4.20 13.81 -6.68
N ILE A 4 4.79 14.42 -5.64
CA ILE A 4 4.82 13.86 -4.27
C ILE A 4 3.40 13.81 -3.72
N THR A 5 2.67 14.92 -3.89
CA THR A 5 1.26 14.99 -3.47
C THR A 5 0.43 13.92 -4.18
N TYR A 6 0.53 13.82 -5.52
CA TYR A 6 -0.18 12.81 -6.29
C TYR A 6 0.15 11.38 -5.82
N SER A 7 1.43 11.02 -5.77
CA SER A 7 1.86 9.67 -5.39
C SER A 7 1.52 9.32 -3.95
N LYS A 8 1.54 10.29 -3.03
CA LYS A 8 1.07 10.09 -1.65
C LYS A 8 -0.45 9.92 -1.58
N THR A 9 -1.21 10.66 -2.38
CA THR A 9 -2.67 10.49 -2.48
C THR A 9 -3.01 9.08 -2.99
N GLU A 10 -2.35 8.61 -4.04
CA GLU A 10 -2.53 7.25 -4.57
C GLU A 10 -2.24 6.17 -3.51
N LEU A 11 -1.16 6.33 -2.74
CA LEU A 11 -0.84 5.43 -1.63
C LEU A 11 -1.95 5.41 -0.57
N VAL A 12 -2.45 6.57 -0.16
CA VAL A 12 -3.53 6.69 0.82
C VAL A 12 -4.83 6.08 0.29
N THR A 13 -5.14 6.27 -0.99
CA THR A 13 -6.31 5.63 -1.62
C THR A 13 -6.19 4.10 -1.59
N ALA A 14 -4.99 3.56 -1.84
CA ALA A 14 -4.75 2.12 -1.74
C ALA A 14 -4.87 1.61 -0.29
N GLU A 15 -4.36 2.35 0.70
CA GLU A 15 -4.53 2.06 2.14
C GLU A 15 -6.02 1.98 2.54
N ILE A 16 -6.81 2.99 2.15
CA ILE A 16 -8.25 3.03 2.44
C ILE A 16 -8.95 1.82 1.79
N THR A 17 -8.55 1.45 0.58
CA THR A 17 -9.16 0.33 -0.13
C THR A 17 -8.85 -1.01 0.54
N GLU A 18 -7.60 -1.24 0.97
CA GLU A 18 -7.22 -2.43 1.74
C GLU A 18 -8.04 -2.54 3.04
N GLU A 19 -8.12 -1.44 3.80
CA GLU A 19 -8.86 -1.41 5.07
C GLU A 19 -10.36 -1.67 4.88
N ARG A 20 -10.95 -1.15 3.79
CA ARG A 20 -12.34 -1.46 3.45
C ARG A 20 -12.52 -2.94 3.16
N CYS A 21 -11.70 -3.53 2.30
CA CYS A 21 -11.76 -4.95 2.00
C CYS A 21 -11.56 -5.82 3.25
N ALA A 22 -10.63 -5.44 4.14
CA ALA A 22 -10.41 -6.15 5.40
C ALA A 22 -11.64 -6.11 6.33
N ASN A 23 -12.37 -4.99 6.36
CA ASN A 23 -13.60 -4.86 7.13
C ASN A 23 -14.76 -5.64 6.50
N ASP A 24 -14.87 -5.61 5.16
CA ASP A 24 -15.90 -6.36 4.43
C ASP A 24 -15.75 -7.87 4.65
N VAL A 25 -14.51 -8.39 4.62
CA VAL A 25 -14.22 -9.80 4.95
C VAL A 25 -14.73 -10.14 6.35
N LYS A 26 -14.38 -9.35 7.38
CA LYS A 26 -14.83 -9.60 8.76
C LYS A 26 -16.35 -9.59 8.89
N LEU A 27 -17.00 -8.64 8.22
CA LEU A 27 -18.45 -8.50 8.26
C LEU A 27 -19.14 -9.67 7.58
N VAL A 28 -18.65 -10.11 6.42
CA VAL A 28 -19.22 -11.25 5.70
C VAL A 28 -18.94 -12.55 6.44
N GLU A 29 -17.74 -12.75 6.96
CA GLU A 29 -17.43 -13.91 7.82
C GLU A 29 -18.38 -14.03 9.03
N ALA A 30 -18.70 -12.91 9.67
CA ALA A 30 -19.65 -12.91 10.78
C ALA A 30 -21.08 -13.24 10.32
N LYS A 31 -21.52 -12.67 9.20
CA LYS A 31 -22.85 -12.94 8.63
C LYS A 31 -23.00 -14.38 8.17
N THR A 32 -22.02 -14.93 7.47
CA THR A 32 -22.05 -16.32 6.97
C THR A 32 -22.02 -17.31 8.12
N LEU A 33 -21.24 -17.05 9.18
CA LEU A 33 -21.26 -17.87 10.39
C LEU A 33 -22.66 -17.91 11.02
N ILE A 34 -23.33 -16.76 11.15
CA ILE A 34 -24.69 -16.69 11.73
C ILE A 34 -25.70 -17.42 10.85
N LEU A 35 -25.62 -17.25 9.52
CA LEU A 35 -26.54 -17.87 8.57
C LEU A 35 -26.40 -19.40 8.52
N GLN A 36 -25.18 -19.90 8.65
CA GLN A 36 -24.88 -21.33 8.58
C GLN A 36 -25.08 -22.06 9.91
N TRP A 37 -25.29 -21.34 11.01
CA TRP A 37 -25.47 -21.92 12.34
C TRP A 37 -26.88 -22.46 12.53
N SER A 38 -27.04 -23.79 12.59
CA SER A 38 -28.37 -24.40 12.82
C SER A 38 -28.72 -24.50 14.30
N GLY A 39 -27.72 -24.43 15.19
CA GLY A 39 -27.91 -24.61 16.63
C GLY A 39 -28.17 -26.06 17.06
N ASP A 40 -28.05 -27.02 16.15
CA ASP A 40 -28.19 -28.43 16.46
C ASP A 40 -27.03 -28.95 17.31
N LYS A 41 -27.29 -29.98 18.12
CA LYS A 41 -26.30 -30.58 19.03
C LYS A 41 -25.07 -31.17 18.30
N ASN A 42 -25.21 -31.47 17.00
CA ASN A 42 -24.13 -31.94 16.14
C ASN A 42 -23.38 -30.81 15.43
N ASP A 43 -23.92 -29.59 15.43
CA ASP A 43 -23.32 -28.43 14.76
C ASP A 43 -22.31 -27.79 15.71
N THR A 44 -21.10 -28.35 15.70
CA THR A 44 -19.99 -27.84 16.51
C THR A 44 -19.45 -26.55 15.91
N VAL A 45 -18.96 -25.65 16.78
CA VAL A 45 -18.32 -24.37 16.37
C VAL A 45 -17.21 -24.58 15.35
N THR A 46 -16.48 -25.69 15.45
CA THR A 46 -15.43 -26.08 14.49
C THR A 46 -15.99 -26.37 13.11
N LEU A 47 -17.11 -27.09 13.02
CA LEU A 47 -17.75 -27.40 11.74
C LEU A 47 -18.33 -26.14 11.09
N ALA A 48 -18.96 -25.26 11.87
CA ALA A 48 -19.50 -24.00 11.38
C ALA A 48 -18.40 -23.05 10.87
N LYS A 49 -17.25 -22.97 11.56
CA LYS A 49 -16.09 -22.22 11.08
C LYS A 49 -15.52 -22.80 9.80
N ALA A 50 -15.40 -24.13 9.71
CA ALA A 50 -14.91 -24.78 8.50
C ALA A 50 -15.83 -24.48 7.29
N ARG A 51 -17.15 -24.54 7.48
CA ARG A 51 -18.14 -24.20 6.43
C ARG A 51 -18.03 -22.74 6.01
N ARG A 52 -17.88 -21.82 6.96
CA ARG A 52 -17.65 -20.40 6.71
C ARG A 52 -16.39 -20.17 5.88
N ASP A 53 -15.29 -20.83 6.24
CA ASP A 53 -13.99 -20.66 5.58
C ASP A 53 -13.97 -21.26 4.16
N THR A 54 -14.89 -22.17 3.85
CA THR A 54 -15.11 -22.72 2.50
C THR A 54 -16.20 -22.02 1.70
N ASP A 55 -16.90 -21.03 2.27
CA ASP A 55 -17.96 -20.31 1.57
C ASP A 55 -17.36 -19.45 0.45
N ASP A 56 -17.84 -19.63 -0.79
CA ASP A 56 -17.31 -18.94 -1.97
C ASP A 56 -17.33 -17.41 -1.83
N ASN A 57 -18.30 -16.85 -1.09
CA ASN A 57 -18.35 -15.40 -0.85
C ASN A 57 -17.26 -14.93 0.12
N VAL A 58 -16.97 -15.74 1.14
CA VAL A 58 -15.87 -15.45 2.09
C VAL A 58 -14.53 -15.56 1.38
N VAL A 59 -14.32 -16.63 0.61
CA VAL A 59 -13.07 -16.87 -0.12
C VAL A 59 -12.83 -15.77 -1.15
N SER A 60 -13.82 -15.40 -1.95
CA SER A 60 -13.68 -14.33 -2.96
C SER A 60 -13.35 -12.96 -2.35
N LEU A 61 -13.94 -12.63 -1.20
CA LEU A 61 -13.61 -11.39 -0.50
C LEU A 61 -12.22 -11.43 0.16
N GLN A 62 -11.80 -12.59 0.66
CA GLN A 62 -10.44 -12.78 1.17
C GLN A 62 -9.41 -12.61 0.04
N GLU A 63 -9.65 -13.17 -1.14
CA GLU A 63 -8.81 -12.93 -2.32
C GLU A 63 -8.78 -11.46 -2.72
N LEU A 64 -9.93 -10.78 -2.73
CA LEU A 64 -10.01 -9.35 -3.02
C LEU A 64 -9.17 -8.53 -2.02
N HIS A 65 -9.26 -8.84 -0.73
CA HIS A 65 -8.44 -8.22 0.30
C HIS A 65 -6.94 -8.48 0.06
N LEU A 66 -6.53 -9.72 -0.25
CA LEU A 66 -5.14 -10.03 -0.56
C LEU A 66 -4.63 -9.26 -1.79
N ASN A 67 -5.45 -9.13 -2.82
CA ASN A 67 -5.12 -8.35 -4.03
C ASN A 67 -4.99 -6.85 -3.72
N SER A 68 -5.90 -6.30 -2.92
CA SER A 68 -5.84 -4.89 -2.49
C SER A 68 -4.57 -4.61 -1.67
N ARG A 69 -4.18 -5.53 -0.79
CA ARG A 69 -2.95 -5.47 0.00
C ARG A 69 -1.70 -5.56 -0.87
N ALA A 70 -1.70 -6.43 -1.88
CA ALA A 70 -0.60 -6.52 -2.84
C ALA A 70 -0.45 -5.20 -3.61
N TYR A 71 -1.57 -4.63 -4.05
CA TYR A 71 -1.58 -3.33 -4.74
C TYR A 71 -1.04 -2.21 -3.86
N ARG A 72 -1.49 -2.09 -2.60
CA ARG A 72 -0.96 -1.08 -1.66
C ARG A 72 0.56 -1.18 -1.51
N LYS A 73 1.09 -2.39 -1.30
CA LYS A 73 2.53 -2.63 -1.19
C LYS A 73 3.31 -2.22 -2.45
N LEU A 74 2.73 -2.46 -3.63
CA LEU A 74 3.33 -2.02 -4.89
C LEU A 74 3.40 -0.49 -4.96
N VAL A 75 2.30 0.20 -4.67
CA VAL A 75 2.25 1.67 -4.68
C VAL A 75 3.20 2.26 -3.64
N GLU A 76 3.26 1.69 -2.44
CA GLU A 76 4.21 2.07 -1.39
C GLU A 76 5.66 1.96 -1.87
N SER A 77 6.01 0.83 -2.50
CA SER A 77 7.36 0.61 -3.02
C SER A 77 7.75 1.62 -4.11
N VAL A 78 6.79 2.03 -4.95
CA VAL A 78 7.01 3.04 -5.99
C VAL A 78 7.21 4.41 -5.36
N PHE A 79 6.34 4.79 -4.42
CA PHE A 79 6.42 6.06 -3.69
C PHE A 79 7.80 6.22 -3.04
N GLU A 80 8.23 5.24 -2.25
CA GLU A 80 9.52 5.29 -1.55
C GLU A 80 10.72 5.37 -2.51
N ARG A 81 10.68 4.63 -3.61
CA ARG A 81 11.75 4.66 -4.63
C ARG A 81 11.84 6.04 -5.27
N CYS A 82 10.70 6.63 -5.62
CA CYS A 82 10.66 7.97 -6.19
C CYS A 82 11.14 9.03 -5.19
N GLU A 83 10.77 8.93 -3.92
CA GLU A 83 11.22 9.84 -2.87
C GLU A 83 12.74 9.77 -2.68
N ARG A 84 13.29 8.56 -2.52
CA ARG A 84 14.74 8.35 -2.42
C ARG A 84 15.47 8.87 -3.67
N GLY A 85 14.95 8.59 -4.86
CA GLY A 85 15.50 9.08 -6.12
C GLY A 85 15.52 10.61 -6.19
N ALA A 86 14.43 11.27 -5.82
CA ALA A 86 14.34 12.73 -5.79
C ALA A 86 15.32 13.36 -4.79
N GLN A 87 15.52 12.75 -3.62
CA GLN A 87 16.52 13.22 -2.64
C GLN A 87 17.95 13.10 -3.19
N ILE A 88 18.29 11.98 -3.83
CA ILE A 88 19.61 11.77 -4.44
C ILE A 88 19.85 12.79 -5.56
N LEU A 89 18.88 12.97 -6.45
CA LEU A 89 18.98 13.94 -7.55
C LEU A 89 19.12 15.37 -7.03
N SER A 90 18.35 15.75 -6.01
CA SER A 90 18.44 17.07 -5.39
C SER A 90 19.83 17.32 -4.79
N ARG A 91 20.39 16.33 -4.08
CA ARG A 91 21.75 16.40 -3.53
C ARG A 91 22.80 16.52 -4.63
N GLU A 92 22.67 15.74 -5.71
CA GLU A 92 23.61 15.75 -6.82
C GLU A 92 23.54 17.06 -7.62
N LEU A 93 22.34 17.59 -7.85
CA LEU A 93 22.15 18.92 -8.45
C LEU A 93 22.79 20.00 -7.57
N SER A 94 22.55 19.95 -6.26
CA SER A 94 23.15 20.90 -5.31
C SER A 94 24.67 20.83 -5.35
N ARG A 95 25.26 19.63 -5.41
CA ARG A 95 26.70 19.42 -5.57
C ARG A 95 27.20 20.04 -6.87
N ARG A 96 26.59 19.72 -8.01
CA ARG A 96 27.01 20.24 -9.33
C ARG A 96 26.89 21.76 -9.43
N ILE A 97 25.81 22.33 -8.91
CA ILE A 97 25.60 23.78 -8.86
C ILE A 97 26.63 24.43 -7.93
N SER A 98 26.96 23.82 -6.78
CA SER A 98 27.99 24.37 -5.89
C SER A 98 29.40 24.35 -6.49
N VAL A 99 29.69 23.39 -7.38
CA VAL A 99 30.96 23.29 -8.11
C VAL A 99 31.03 24.27 -9.28
N ALA A 100 29.89 24.58 -9.91
CA ALA A 100 29.81 25.52 -11.03
C ALA A 100 29.50 26.97 -10.57
N PRO A 101 30.34 27.99 -10.79
CA PRO A 101 31.79 28.06 -10.85
C PRO A 101 32.35 28.99 -9.75
N GLN A 102 33.08 28.44 -8.77
CA GLN A 102 34.17 29.21 -8.13
C GLN A 102 35.35 29.42 -9.10
N GLU A 103 35.43 28.63 -10.17
CA GLU A 103 36.45 28.71 -11.23
C GLU A 103 36.45 30.06 -11.97
N ARG A 104 35.30 30.73 -12.13
CA ARG A 104 35.22 32.06 -12.77
C ARG A 104 35.92 33.17 -11.98
N ARG A 105 36.12 33.00 -10.67
CA ARG A 105 36.85 33.98 -9.85
C ARG A 105 38.37 33.74 -9.88
N LEU A 106 38.81 32.50 -10.05
CA LEU A 106 40.24 32.16 -10.18
C LEU A 106 40.80 32.49 -11.57
N ALA A 107 39.98 32.40 -12.62
CA ALA A 107 40.36 32.80 -13.99
C ALA A 107 40.60 34.32 -14.16
N ARG A 108 40.24 35.14 -13.17
CA ARG A 108 40.49 36.59 -13.17
C ARG A 108 41.90 36.98 -12.69
N TYR A 109 42.61 36.04 -12.06
CA TYR A 109 43.91 36.27 -11.42
C TYR A 109 45.01 35.30 -11.89
N GLN A 110 44.77 34.54 -12.98
CA GLN A 110 45.87 33.87 -13.69
C GLN A 110 46.47 34.85 -14.70
N PRO A 111 47.80 35.06 -14.69
CA PRO A 111 48.49 35.93 -15.66
C PRO A 111 48.40 35.41 -17.09
#